data_AF-A0A9W8BAL2-F1
#
_entry.id   AF-A0A9W8BAL2-F1
#
_cell.length_a   1.000
_cell.length_b   1.000
_cell.length_c   1.000
_cell.angle_alpha   90.00
_cell.angle_beta   90.00
_cell.angle_gamma   90.00
#
_symmetry.space_group_name_H-M   'P 1'
#
loop_
_entity.id
_entity.type
_entity.pdbx_description
1 polymer ?
#
loop_
_entity_poly.entity_id
_entity_poly.type
_entity_poly.pdbx_seq_one_letter_code
_entity_poly.pdbx_strand_id
1 'polypeptide(L)'
;MVKPELSESILDEALLPIVQPPDIEESGRRLRPRNLVPRLIRNHAHIVALVALLLLTGCVLVWSAEPSPPMHSANDAVANETTVHLRPYKDTAVHMPVFPNHAQAEYTQLGFSHIYVVHTVGHPDRLVRMTQLLQLLRITAEFVPVLDEGAEWQTRFQIYADIRQRGYRSALILDDSVDMELNIRMIMKAVHQHMPPSWDMFFPGHCGAFEGTQASVSSKLPALRVANMPICLHAHAVSFKGAARIVKHLRPSSEIMAMAIMRLKERGLLHMYSLDTPVFTPRLGTDEAKKQDRPAGNKRLAVSAINHLAVWQGSSTK
;
A
#
# COMPACT_ATOMS: atom_id res chain seq x y z
N MET A 1 -30.78 -10.65 -48.45
CA MET A 1 -30.70 -9.20 -48.13
C MET A 1 -32.12 -8.72 -47.86
N VAL A 2 -32.49 -8.64 -46.59
CA VAL A 2 -33.84 -8.29 -46.13
C VAL A 2 -33.70 -7.07 -45.22
N LYS A 3 -34.37 -5.98 -45.59
CA LYS A 3 -34.51 -4.75 -44.80
C LYS A 3 -35.36 -5.05 -43.56
N PRO A 4 -34.99 -4.57 -42.36
CA PRO A 4 -35.94 -4.42 -41.27
C PRO A 4 -36.53 -3.01 -41.25
N GLU A 5 -37.86 -2.96 -41.19
CA GLU A 5 -38.68 -1.79 -40.88
C GLU A 5 -38.48 -1.37 -39.42
N LEU A 6 -38.29 -0.07 -39.20
CA LEU A 6 -38.32 0.55 -37.89
C LEU A 6 -39.79 0.82 -37.50
N SER A 7 -40.26 0.19 -36.42
CA SER A 7 -41.49 0.60 -35.73
C SER A 7 -41.14 1.54 -34.58
N GLU A 8 -41.47 2.82 -34.77
CA GLU A 8 -41.63 3.80 -33.69
C GLU A 8 -42.84 3.43 -32.84
N SER A 9 -42.67 3.30 -31.52
CA SER A 9 -43.72 3.64 -30.55
C SER A 9 -43.17 3.60 -29.13
N ILE A 10 -43.76 4.46 -28.30
CA ILE A 10 -43.75 4.49 -26.82
C ILE A 10 -42.60 5.28 -26.17
N LEU A 11 -42.79 6.61 -26.18
CA LEU A 11 -42.33 7.50 -25.12
C LEU A 11 -43.42 7.51 -24.03
N ASP A 12 -43.20 6.76 -22.94
CA ASP A 12 -43.97 6.95 -21.70
C ASP A 12 -43.14 7.82 -20.75
N GLU A 13 -43.62 9.05 -20.62
CA GLU A 13 -43.09 10.15 -19.83
C GLU A 13 -43.51 9.95 -18.35
N ALA A 14 -42.63 9.35 -17.56
CA ALA A 14 -42.82 9.20 -16.12
C ALA A 14 -42.54 10.55 -15.41
N LEU A 15 -43.61 11.29 -15.14
CA LEU A 15 -43.63 12.45 -14.24
C LEU A 15 -43.29 12.03 -12.81
N LEU A 16 -42.07 12.37 -12.36
CA LEU A 16 -41.68 12.29 -10.96
C LEU A 16 -42.29 13.47 -10.17
N PRO A 17 -42.80 13.25 -8.94
CA PRO A 17 -43.31 14.33 -8.11
C PRO A 17 -42.16 15.22 -7.60
N ILE A 18 -42.32 16.53 -7.83
CA ILE A 18 -41.48 17.59 -7.28
C ILE A 18 -41.69 17.60 -5.76
N VAL A 19 -40.67 17.16 -5.02
CA VAL A 19 -40.59 17.32 -3.56
C VAL A 19 -40.27 18.78 -3.26
N GLN A 20 -41.22 19.50 -2.67
CA GLN A 20 -40.98 20.85 -2.15
C GLN A 20 -40.02 20.80 -0.96
N PRO A 21 -39.01 21.69 -0.89
CA PRO A 21 -38.17 21.81 0.29
C PRO A 21 -38.97 22.40 1.47
N PRO A 22 -38.67 22.00 2.71
CA PRO A 22 -39.35 22.54 3.89
C PRO A 22 -39.04 24.02 4.11
N ASP A 23 -40.08 24.76 4.47
CA ASP A 23 -40.02 26.16 4.87
C ASP A 23 -39.00 26.38 6.00
N ILE A 24 -37.99 27.20 5.71
CA ILE A 24 -37.05 27.70 6.71
C ILE A 24 -37.74 28.86 7.41
N GLU A 25 -38.27 28.60 8.60
CA GLU A 25 -38.76 29.64 9.52
C GLU A 25 -37.61 30.60 9.88
N GLU A 26 -37.73 31.81 9.35
CA GLU A 26 -36.91 32.98 9.65
C GLU A 26 -37.18 33.46 11.08
N SER A 27 -36.45 32.91 12.06
CA SER A 27 -36.47 33.42 13.43
C SER A 27 -35.71 34.76 13.54
N GLY A 28 -36.43 35.85 13.28
CA GLY A 28 -35.95 37.21 13.44
C GLY A 28 -35.63 37.56 14.90
N ARG A 29 -34.37 37.40 15.31
CA ARG A 29 -33.82 38.05 16.51
C ARG A 29 -33.19 39.39 16.15
N ARG A 30 -33.91 40.47 16.47
CA ARG A 30 -33.40 41.86 16.46
C ARG A 30 -32.22 41.98 17.41
N LEU A 31 -31.01 42.09 16.87
CA LEU A 31 -29.83 42.53 17.61
C LEU A 31 -29.81 44.06 17.67
N ARG A 32 -29.78 44.59 18.90
CA ARG A 32 -29.64 46.02 19.19
C ARG A 32 -28.26 46.52 18.71
N PRO A 33 -28.15 47.77 18.23
CA PRO A 33 -26.86 48.36 17.90
C PRO A 33 -26.07 48.61 19.20
N ARG A 34 -24.96 47.89 19.38
CA ARG A 34 -23.95 48.22 20.38
C ARG A 34 -22.88 49.08 19.71
N ASN A 35 -22.73 50.28 20.26
CA ASN A 35 -21.77 51.30 19.88
C ASN A 35 -20.37 50.72 19.66
N LEU A 36 -19.88 50.83 18.42
CA LEU A 36 -18.46 50.70 18.09
C LEU A 36 -17.70 51.86 18.73
N VAL A 37 -16.76 51.54 19.61
CA VAL A 37 -15.65 52.42 20.00
C VAL A 37 -14.36 51.68 19.63
N PRO A 38 -13.35 52.34 19.04
CA PRO A 38 -12.18 51.67 18.48
C PRO A 38 -11.19 51.32 19.60
N ARG A 39 -11.05 50.02 19.89
CA ARG A 39 -9.96 49.46 20.72
C ARG A 39 -9.14 48.43 19.94
N LEU A 40 -8.90 48.67 18.65
CA LEU A 40 -8.20 47.74 17.75
C LEU A 40 -6.78 48.19 17.36
N ILE A 41 -6.12 49.06 18.13
CA ILE A 41 -4.76 49.51 17.77
C ILE A 41 -3.72 49.26 18.89
N ARG A 42 -4.12 48.91 20.12
CA ARG A 42 -3.15 48.77 21.23
C ARG A 42 -2.42 47.44 21.31
N ASN A 43 -2.90 46.38 20.64
CA ASN A 43 -2.34 45.02 20.78
C ASN A 43 -1.43 44.57 19.62
N HIS A 44 -1.26 45.38 18.56
CA HIS A 44 -0.42 44.99 17.43
C HIS A 44 1.07 45.30 17.61
N ALA A 45 1.44 46.21 18.52
CA ALA A 45 2.85 46.56 18.75
C ALA A 45 3.67 45.34 19.25
N HIS A 46 3.09 44.50 20.12
CA HIS A 46 3.77 43.31 20.62
C HIS A 46 3.91 42.22 19.54
N ILE A 47 2.91 42.05 18.68
CA ILE A 47 2.97 41.06 17.59
C ILE A 47 4.01 41.47 16.56
N VAL A 48 4.05 42.75 16.17
CA VAL A 48 5.06 43.27 15.23
C VAL A 48 6.47 43.17 15.81
N ALA A 49 6.65 43.47 17.10
CA ALA A 49 7.94 43.31 17.77
C ALA A 49 8.40 41.84 17.83
N LEU A 50 7.49 40.90 18.05
CA LEU A 50 7.80 39.46 18.12
C LEU A 50 8.16 38.89 16.75
N VAL A 51 7.46 39.31 15.69
CA VAL A 51 7.80 38.96 14.30
C VAL A 51 9.14 39.55 13.88
N ALA A 52 9.42 40.81 14.23
CA ALA A 52 10.71 41.45 13.95
C ALA A 52 11.86 40.77 14.70
N LEU A 53 11.66 40.38 15.97
CA LEU A 53 12.64 39.64 16.75
C LEU A 53 12.94 38.27 16.12
N LEU A 54 11.91 37.53 15.70
CA LEU A 54 12.06 36.24 15.03
C LEU A 54 12.84 36.35 13.70
N LEU A 55 12.54 37.38 12.90
CA LEU A 55 13.26 37.65 11.65
C LEU A 55 14.73 38.02 11.90
N LEU A 56 15.02 38.85 12.91
CA LEU A 56 16.38 39.21 13.27
C LEU A 56 17.18 38.02 13.82
N THR A 57 16.58 37.18 14.67
CA THR A 57 17.25 35.97 15.17
C THR A 57 17.44 34.92 14.08
N GLY A 58 16.51 34.81 13.12
CA GLY A 58 16.64 33.93 11.96
C GLY A 58 17.79 34.36 11.04
N CYS A 59 17.96 35.67 10.80
CA CYS A 59 19.05 36.19 9.96
C CYS A 59 20.43 35.98 10.59
N VAL A 60 20.57 36.06 11.92
CA VAL A 60 21.87 35.83 12.58
C VAL A 60 22.30 34.37 12.50
N LEU A 61 21.37 33.42 12.56
CA LEU A 61 21.71 31.99 12.47
C LEU A 61 22.04 31.54 11.04
N VAL A 62 21.56 32.25 10.00
CA VAL A 62 21.87 31.91 8.60
C VAL A 62 23.26 32.42 8.18
N TRP A 63 23.79 33.47 8.83
CA TRP A 63 25.07 34.06 8.41
C TRP A 63 26.31 33.45 9.08
N SER A 64 26.15 32.67 10.16
CA SER A 64 27.26 32.00 10.84
C SER A 64 27.52 30.56 10.37
N ALA A 65 26.90 30.12 9.27
CA ALA A 65 27.26 28.86 8.65
C ALA A 65 28.59 29.03 7.90
N GLU A 66 29.68 28.55 8.50
CA GLU A 66 30.96 28.36 7.81
C GLU A 66 30.73 27.58 6.51
N PRO A 67 31.40 27.97 5.40
CA PRO A 67 31.31 27.23 4.16
C PRO A 67 31.82 25.80 4.40
N SER A 68 30.92 24.83 4.28
CA SER A 68 31.28 23.42 4.33
C SER A 68 32.46 23.15 3.38
N PRO A 69 33.47 22.35 3.81
CA PRO A 69 34.57 21.99 2.93
C PRO A 69 34.03 21.39 1.63
N PRO A 70 34.71 21.61 0.49
CA PRO A 70 34.26 21.08 -0.78
C PRO A 70 34.13 19.56 -0.66
N MET A 71 32.90 19.06 -0.71
CA MET A 71 32.65 17.64 -0.92
C MET A 71 33.38 17.27 -2.20
N HIS A 72 34.40 16.44 -2.08
CA HIS A 72 35.02 15.79 -3.22
C HIS A 72 33.91 15.15 -4.07
N SER A 73 33.80 15.66 -5.29
CA SER A 73 32.92 15.17 -6.33
C SER A 73 33.17 13.68 -6.54
N ALA A 74 32.31 12.84 -5.96
CA ALA A 74 32.22 11.41 -6.25
C ALA A 74 31.36 11.17 -7.52
N ASN A 75 31.49 12.04 -8.53
CA ASN A 75 30.65 11.99 -9.75
C ASN A 75 31.29 11.30 -10.95
N ASP A 76 32.48 10.69 -10.82
CA ASP A 76 33.12 10.00 -11.97
C ASP A 76 33.00 8.47 -11.93
N ALA A 77 32.13 7.91 -11.06
CA ALA A 77 31.84 6.48 -11.01
C ALA A 77 30.38 6.17 -11.36
N VAL A 78 29.88 6.70 -12.49
CA VAL A 78 28.57 6.34 -13.05
C VAL A 78 28.74 5.98 -14.53
N ALA A 79 28.91 4.68 -14.81
CA ALA A 79 28.50 4.06 -16.09
C ALA A 79 28.67 2.53 -16.14
N ASN A 80 29.19 1.84 -15.12
CA ASN A 80 29.03 0.39 -15.04
C ASN A 80 27.77 0.07 -14.24
N GLU A 81 26.63 0.19 -14.94
CA GLU A 81 25.35 -0.41 -14.55
C GLU A 81 25.54 -1.92 -14.53
N THR A 82 26.20 -2.40 -13.48
CA THR A 82 26.37 -3.82 -13.22
C THR A 82 24.95 -4.33 -12.99
N THR A 83 24.40 -4.99 -13.99
CA THR A 83 23.14 -5.72 -13.89
C THR A 83 23.33 -6.78 -12.83
N VAL A 84 23.04 -6.43 -11.57
CA VAL A 84 23.01 -7.40 -10.48
C VAL A 84 21.79 -8.26 -10.73
N HIS A 85 22.02 -9.32 -11.50
CA HIS A 85 21.04 -10.35 -11.72
C HIS A 85 20.66 -10.92 -10.36
N LEU A 86 19.37 -10.96 -10.03
CA LEU A 86 18.91 -11.69 -8.85
C LEU A 86 19.50 -13.09 -8.95
N ARG A 87 20.32 -13.48 -7.97
CA ARG A 87 20.89 -14.82 -7.90
C ARG A 87 19.80 -15.74 -7.36
N PRO A 88 19.22 -16.63 -8.19
CA PRO A 88 18.28 -17.59 -7.67
C PRO A 88 18.97 -18.46 -6.64
N TYR A 89 18.21 -18.94 -5.65
CA TYR A 89 18.71 -19.77 -4.56
C TYR A 89 19.44 -21.04 -5.00
N LYS A 90 19.30 -21.44 -6.28
CA LYS A 90 20.02 -22.59 -6.87
C LYS A 90 21.54 -22.54 -6.67
N ASP A 91 22.14 -21.36 -6.50
CA ASP A 91 23.60 -21.20 -6.36
C ASP A 91 24.08 -21.09 -4.91
N THR A 92 23.19 -20.97 -3.93
CA THR A 92 23.53 -20.89 -2.51
C THR A 92 23.27 -22.24 -1.85
N ALA A 93 24.27 -22.81 -1.17
CA ALA A 93 24.31 -24.17 -0.63
C ALA A 93 23.25 -24.54 0.44
N VAL A 94 22.19 -23.76 0.59
CA VAL A 94 21.09 -24.09 1.47
C VAL A 94 20.12 -24.98 0.70
N HIS A 95 19.77 -26.13 1.28
CA HIS A 95 18.80 -27.04 0.66
C HIS A 95 17.41 -26.38 0.69
N MET A 96 16.94 -25.88 -0.45
CA MET A 96 15.52 -25.53 -0.59
C MET A 96 14.70 -26.78 -0.30
N PRO A 97 13.61 -26.66 0.49
CA PRO A 97 12.61 -27.71 0.53
C PRO A 97 12.16 -28.01 -0.90
N VAL A 98 12.43 -29.23 -1.35
CA VAL A 98 12.09 -29.68 -2.69
C VAL A 98 10.58 -29.65 -2.80
N PHE A 99 10.05 -28.80 -3.68
CA PHE A 99 8.65 -28.87 -4.04
C PHE A 99 8.41 -30.25 -4.65
N PRO A 100 7.43 -31.03 -4.16
CA PRO A 100 7.07 -32.27 -4.83
C PRO A 100 6.80 -31.96 -6.30
N ASN A 101 7.27 -32.83 -7.20
CA ASN A 101 7.07 -32.76 -8.65
C ASN A 101 5.57 -32.94 -8.99
N HIS A 102 4.74 -32.03 -8.51
CA HIS A 102 3.40 -31.83 -9.01
C HIS A 102 3.54 -31.08 -10.34
N ALA A 103 2.75 -31.48 -11.34
CA ALA A 103 2.71 -30.77 -12.61
C ALA A 103 2.46 -29.27 -12.34
N GLN A 104 3.38 -28.42 -12.77
CA GLN A 104 3.34 -26.97 -12.53
C GLN A 104 2.00 -26.32 -12.95
N ALA A 105 1.25 -26.97 -13.85
CA ALA A 105 -0.08 -26.57 -14.31
C ALA A 105 -1.14 -26.43 -13.20
N GLU A 106 -0.96 -27.03 -12.02
CA GLU A 106 -1.95 -26.91 -10.93
C GLU A 106 -1.73 -25.71 -9.99
N TYR A 107 -0.59 -25.04 -10.09
CA TYR A 107 -0.23 -23.98 -9.16
C TYR A 107 -0.75 -22.63 -9.64
N THR A 108 -1.29 -21.84 -8.70
CA THR A 108 -1.78 -20.49 -9.00
C THR A 108 -0.75 -19.43 -8.64
N GLN A 109 -0.83 -18.30 -9.34
CA GLN A 109 -0.14 -17.07 -8.99
C GLN A 109 -1.13 -16.02 -8.44
N LEU A 110 -2.32 -16.45 -7.99
CA LEU A 110 -3.35 -15.60 -7.39
C LEU A 110 -3.86 -14.45 -8.29
N GLY A 111 -3.57 -14.49 -9.59
CA GLY A 111 -3.90 -13.43 -10.56
C GLY A 111 -2.73 -12.49 -10.89
N PHE A 112 -1.58 -12.66 -10.25
CA PHE A 112 -0.33 -11.99 -10.60
C PHE A 112 0.45 -12.76 -11.67
N SER A 113 1.41 -12.12 -12.34
CA SER A 113 2.29 -12.80 -13.31
C SER A 113 3.45 -13.54 -12.65
N HIS A 114 3.79 -13.14 -11.43
CA HIS A 114 4.84 -13.76 -10.64
C HIS A 114 4.60 -13.55 -9.15
N ILE A 115 5.18 -14.40 -8.31
CA ILE A 115 5.20 -14.23 -6.86
C ILE A 115 6.64 -14.40 -6.38
N TYR A 116 7.14 -13.42 -5.64
CA TYR A 116 8.41 -13.50 -4.93
C TYR A 116 8.16 -13.73 -3.43
N VAL A 117 9.00 -14.54 -2.80
CA VAL A 117 9.10 -14.64 -1.35
C VAL A 117 10.49 -14.17 -0.92
N VAL A 118 10.55 -13.05 -0.23
CA VAL A 118 11.75 -12.51 0.40
C VAL A 118 12.04 -13.31 1.65
N HIS A 119 13.20 -13.95 1.69
CA HIS A 119 13.60 -14.84 2.77
C HIS A 119 14.84 -14.31 3.50
N THR A 120 14.76 -14.20 4.83
CA THR A 120 15.90 -13.84 5.66
C THR A 120 16.69 -15.10 6.01
N VAL A 121 17.94 -15.20 5.55
CA VAL A 121 18.76 -16.43 5.68
C VAL A 121 18.95 -16.88 7.14
N GLY A 122 18.90 -15.96 8.10
CA GLY A 122 18.95 -16.26 9.55
C GLY A 122 17.74 -17.00 10.12
N HIS A 123 16.67 -17.23 9.34
CA HIS A 123 15.43 -17.85 9.80
C HIS A 123 14.97 -19.02 8.90
N PRO A 124 15.72 -20.14 8.87
CA PRO A 124 15.40 -21.27 8.00
C PRO A 124 14.06 -21.94 8.34
N ASP A 125 13.59 -21.83 9.59
CA ASP A 125 12.27 -22.30 10.01
C ASP A 125 11.12 -21.56 9.29
N ARG A 126 11.29 -20.25 9.04
CA ARG A 126 10.31 -19.44 8.31
C ARG A 126 10.21 -19.89 6.87
N LEU A 127 11.36 -20.16 6.23
CA LEU A 127 11.43 -20.70 4.87
C LEU A 127 10.67 -22.03 4.75
N VAL A 128 10.98 -23.00 5.62
CA VAL A 128 10.33 -24.32 5.62
C VAL A 128 8.81 -24.18 5.75
N ARG A 129 8.35 -23.36 6.71
CA ARG A 129 6.92 -23.14 6.93
C ARG A 129 6.25 -22.43 5.76
N MET A 130 6.88 -21.39 5.21
CA MET A 130 6.34 -20.69 4.04
C MET A 130 6.23 -21.63 2.84
N THR A 131 7.21 -22.51 2.62
CA THR A 131 7.11 -23.54 1.58
C THR A 131 5.95 -24.49 1.82
N GLN A 132 5.76 -24.99 3.04
CA GLN A 132 4.63 -25.86 3.38
C GLN A 132 3.28 -25.16 3.15
N LEU A 133 3.18 -23.88 3.53
CA LEU A 133 1.97 -23.08 3.34
C LEU A 133 1.66 -22.87 1.85
N LEU A 134 2.68 -22.53 1.04
CA LEU A 134 2.53 -22.41 -0.41
C LEU A 134 2.12 -23.74 -1.06
N GLN A 135 2.68 -24.87 -0.62
CA GLN A 135 2.28 -26.20 -1.09
C GLN A 135 0.84 -26.52 -0.74
N LEU A 136 0.43 -26.30 0.52
CA LEU A 136 -0.94 -26.52 0.97
C LEU A 136 -1.95 -25.70 0.16
N LEU A 137 -1.63 -24.44 -0.12
CA LEU A 137 -2.47 -23.54 -0.91
C LEU A 137 -2.26 -23.69 -2.42
N ARG A 138 -1.35 -24.57 -2.86
CA ARG A 138 -0.92 -24.79 -4.25
C ARG A 138 -0.51 -23.49 -4.97
N ILE A 139 0.24 -22.63 -4.30
CA ILE A 139 0.74 -21.34 -4.83
C ILE A 139 2.20 -21.50 -5.24
N THR A 140 2.55 -20.99 -6.42
CA THR A 140 3.92 -21.00 -6.95
C THR A 140 4.60 -19.67 -6.65
N ALA A 141 5.85 -19.71 -6.16
CA ALA A 141 6.63 -18.51 -5.88
C ALA A 141 8.15 -18.77 -6.02
N GLU A 142 8.89 -17.70 -6.33
CA GLU A 142 10.35 -17.67 -6.37
C GLU A 142 10.90 -17.10 -5.05
N PHE A 143 11.79 -17.84 -4.39
CA PHE A 143 12.42 -17.37 -3.16
C PHE A 143 13.65 -16.53 -3.46
N VAL A 144 13.74 -15.36 -2.83
CA VAL A 144 14.83 -14.40 -2.99
C VAL A 144 15.50 -14.20 -1.62
N PRO A 145 16.76 -14.62 -1.44
CA PRO A 145 17.43 -14.48 -0.16
C PRO A 145 17.84 -13.03 0.12
N VAL A 146 17.71 -12.63 1.37
CA VAL A 146 18.33 -11.43 1.96
C VAL A 146 19.56 -11.89 2.72
N LEU A 147 20.74 -11.53 2.22
CA LEU A 147 22.02 -12.06 2.72
C LEU A 147 22.45 -11.43 4.05
N ASP A 148 21.99 -10.22 4.33
CA ASP A 148 22.37 -9.42 5.49
C ASP A 148 21.20 -8.50 5.91
N GLU A 149 21.09 -8.22 7.23
CA GLU A 149 19.97 -7.45 7.82
C GLU A 149 19.85 -6.01 7.28
N GLY A 150 20.89 -5.48 6.62
CA GLY A 150 20.88 -4.18 5.94
C GLY A 150 20.51 -4.24 4.44
N ALA A 151 20.53 -5.42 3.82
CA ALA A 151 20.31 -5.55 2.38
C ALA A 151 18.85 -5.69 1.97
N GLU A 152 17.90 -5.64 2.91
CA GLU A 152 16.47 -5.75 2.58
C GLU A 152 16.06 -4.71 1.52
N TRP A 153 16.54 -3.46 1.67
CA TRP A 153 16.32 -2.42 0.66
C TRP A 153 16.84 -2.86 -0.71
N GLN A 154 18.08 -3.32 -0.77
CA GLN A 154 18.73 -3.69 -2.02
C GLN A 154 18.02 -4.87 -2.69
N THR A 155 17.67 -5.90 -1.92
CA THR A 155 16.92 -7.06 -2.41
C THR A 155 15.57 -6.65 -2.98
N ARG A 156 14.79 -5.83 -2.26
CA ARG A 156 13.48 -5.37 -2.78
C ARG A 156 13.62 -4.46 -3.99
N PHE A 157 14.63 -3.59 -4.01
CA PHE A 157 14.90 -2.74 -5.17
C PHE A 157 15.26 -3.56 -6.41
N GLN A 158 16.06 -4.60 -6.24
CA GLN A 158 16.39 -5.55 -7.32
C GLN A 158 15.17 -6.33 -7.80
N ILE A 159 14.25 -6.72 -6.91
CA ILE A 159 12.96 -7.33 -7.30
C ILE A 159 12.18 -6.37 -8.21
N TYR A 160 12.09 -5.08 -7.89
CA TYR A 160 11.42 -4.11 -8.76
C TYR A 160 12.12 -3.96 -10.12
N ALA A 161 13.45 -4.00 -10.14
CA ALA A 161 14.21 -3.98 -11.39
C ALA A 161 13.97 -5.25 -12.23
N ASP A 162 13.98 -6.43 -11.59
CA ASP A 162 13.75 -7.72 -12.25
C ASP A 162 12.35 -7.82 -12.86
N ILE A 163 11.32 -7.32 -12.16
CA ILE A 163 9.95 -7.23 -12.70
C ILE A 163 9.92 -6.47 -14.03
N ARG A 164 10.68 -5.38 -14.14
CA ARG A 164 10.79 -4.61 -15.38
C ARG A 164 11.57 -5.37 -16.44
N GLN A 165 12.73 -5.92 -16.06
CA GLN A 165 13.63 -6.61 -16.97
C GLN A 165 12.96 -7.84 -17.59
N ARG A 166 12.20 -8.61 -16.81
CA ARG A 166 11.49 -9.81 -17.27
C ARG A 166 10.12 -9.52 -17.89
N GLY A 167 9.65 -8.28 -17.86
CA GLY A 167 8.36 -7.90 -18.45
C GLY A 167 7.14 -8.45 -17.70
N TYR A 168 7.25 -8.75 -16.41
CA TYR A 168 6.12 -9.22 -15.62
C TYR A 168 5.06 -8.12 -15.49
N ARG A 169 3.81 -8.42 -15.86
CA ARG A 169 2.73 -7.41 -15.80
C ARG A 169 2.45 -6.94 -14.37
N SER A 170 2.60 -7.84 -13.42
CA SER A 170 2.51 -7.59 -11.99
C SER A 170 3.17 -8.71 -11.20
N ALA A 171 3.64 -8.40 -10.00
CA ALA A 171 4.13 -9.41 -9.07
C ALA A 171 3.62 -9.17 -7.66
N LEU A 172 3.35 -10.24 -6.94
CA LEU A 172 3.15 -10.24 -5.49
C LEU A 172 4.48 -10.51 -4.80
N ILE A 173 4.81 -9.74 -3.78
CA ILE A 173 6.05 -9.83 -3.01
C ILE A 173 5.65 -10.08 -1.57
N LEU A 174 6.08 -11.22 -1.04
CA LEU A 174 5.76 -11.68 0.32
C LEU A 174 7.05 -11.80 1.11
N ASP A 175 7.00 -11.56 2.41
CA ASP A 175 8.04 -11.98 3.33
C ASP A 175 7.79 -13.43 3.76
N ASP A 176 8.85 -14.17 4.08
CA ASP A 176 8.74 -15.55 4.58
C ASP A 176 7.99 -15.67 5.91
N SER A 177 7.76 -14.55 6.60
CA SER A 177 7.10 -14.46 7.90
C SER A 177 5.59 -14.24 7.80
N VAL A 178 4.97 -14.17 6.62
CA VAL A 178 3.53 -13.96 6.51
C VAL A 178 2.73 -15.27 6.59
N ASP A 179 1.58 -15.23 7.26
CA ASP A 179 0.52 -16.22 7.14
C ASP A 179 -0.53 -15.74 6.10
N MET A 180 -1.33 -16.67 5.58
CA MET A 180 -2.31 -16.43 4.51
C MET A 180 -3.69 -16.96 4.88
N GLU A 181 -4.74 -16.25 4.48
CA GLU A 181 -6.12 -16.75 4.56
C GLU A 181 -6.32 -18.01 3.69
N LEU A 182 -7.06 -19.00 4.20
CA LEU A 182 -7.25 -20.28 3.48
C LEU A 182 -8.02 -20.13 2.17
N ASN A 183 -8.88 -19.12 2.07
CA ASN A 183 -9.67 -18.80 0.88
C ASN A 183 -8.99 -17.73 0.00
N ILE A 184 -7.68 -17.51 0.13
CA ILE A 184 -6.93 -16.44 -0.57
C ILE A 184 -7.17 -16.40 -2.08
N ARG A 185 -7.34 -17.57 -2.73
CA ARG A 185 -7.64 -17.67 -4.16
C ARG A 185 -8.93 -16.94 -4.55
N MET A 186 -9.98 -17.14 -3.76
CA MET A 186 -11.29 -16.52 -4.01
C MET A 186 -11.22 -15.02 -3.76
N ILE A 187 -10.55 -14.61 -2.68
CA ILE A 187 -10.36 -13.20 -2.35
C ILE A 187 -9.60 -12.49 -3.47
N MET A 188 -8.45 -13.02 -3.88
CA MET A 188 -7.63 -12.38 -4.92
C MET A 188 -8.32 -12.36 -6.28
N LYS A 189 -9.11 -13.38 -6.63
CA LYS A 189 -9.96 -13.34 -7.83
C LYS A 189 -10.95 -12.17 -7.78
N ALA A 190 -11.63 -11.96 -6.65
CA ALA A 190 -12.58 -10.85 -6.49
C ALA A 190 -11.87 -9.49 -6.55
N VAL A 191 -10.69 -9.38 -5.92
CA VAL A 191 -9.85 -8.17 -5.96
C VAL A 191 -9.48 -7.81 -7.39
N HIS A 192 -8.94 -8.76 -8.17
CA HIS A 192 -8.50 -8.49 -9.54
C HIS A 192 -9.64 -8.05 -10.47
N GLN A 193 -10.88 -8.47 -10.21
CA GLN A 193 -12.06 -8.03 -10.97
C GLN A 193 -12.45 -6.57 -10.71
N HIS A 194 -12.09 -6.03 -9.54
CA HIS A 194 -12.49 -4.68 -9.10
C HIS A 194 -11.31 -3.71 -8.97
N MET A 195 -10.09 -4.17 -9.19
CA MET A 195 -8.89 -3.36 -9.11
C MET A 195 -8.83 -2.34 -10.27
N PRO A 196 -8.63 -1.03 -10.00
CA PRO A 196 -8.57 -0.03 -11.06
C PRO A 196 -7.39 -0.30 -11.99
N PRO A 197 -7.52 -0.13 -13.33
CA PRO A 197 -6.44 -0.41 -14.28
C PRO A 197 -5.21 0.50 -14.11
N SER A 198 -5.33 1.59 -13.35
CA SER A 198 -4.28 2.57 -13.06
C SER A 198 -3.42 2.22 -11.84
N TRP A 199 -3.63 1.06 -11.20
CA TRP A 199 -2.91 0.67 -9.99
C TRP A 199 -1.41 0.51 -10.19
N ASP A 200 -0.63 1.04 -9.25
CA ASP A 200 0.83 0.91 -9.22
C ASP A 200 1.25 -0.05 -8.12
N MET A 201 0.64 0.05 -6.94
CA MET A 201 0.86 -0.87 -5.83
C MET A 201 -0.44 -1.30 -5.16
N PHE A 202 -0.42 -2.48 -4.56
CA PHE A 202 -1.53 -3.04 -3.81
C PHE A 202 -1.03 -3.72 -2.54
N PHE A 203 -1.68 -3.48 -1.41
CA PHE A 203 -1.31 -3.99 -0.09
C PHE A 203 -2.40 -4.94 0.44
N PRO A 204 -2.36 -6.23 0.07
CA PRO A 204 -3.29 -7.21 0.60
C PRO A 204 -2.96 -7.61 2.05
N GLY A 205 -1.78 -7.24 2.55
CA GLY A 205 -1.42 -7.27 3.97
C GLY A 205 -0.75 -5.96 4.36
N HIS A 206 -1.14 -5.37 5.49
CA HIS A 206 -0.56 -4.13 5.99
C HIS A 206 -0.56 -4.08 7.52
N CYS A 207 0.29 -3.21 8.07
CA CYS A 207 0.45 -3.02 9.50
C CYS A 207 -0.24 -1.73 10.00
N GLY A 208 -0.80 -0.92 9.10
CA GLY A 208 -1.50 0.32 9.44
C GLY A 208 -2.93 0.08 9.93
N ALA A 209 -3.37 0.84 10.94
CA ALA A 209 -4.73 0.75 11.50
C ALA A 209 -5.79 1.58 10.73
N PHE A 210 -5.37 2.41 9.78
CA PHE A 210 -6.22 3.44 9.16
C PHE A 210 -6.69 3.11 7.74
N GLU A 211 -6.41 1.91 7.24
CA GLU A 211 -6.84 1.51 5.90
C GLU A 211 -8.38 1.38 5.84
N GLY A 212 -9.01 0.86 6.90
CA GLY A 212 -10.47 0.74 7.00
C GLY A 212 -11.24 2.07 6.99
N THR A 213 -10.57 3.22 7.19
CA THR A 213 -11.21 4.54 7.13
C THR A 213 -11.14 5.17 5.74
N GLN A 214 -10.41 4.57 4.80
CA GLN A 214 -10.24 5.11 3.46
C GLN A 214 -11.46 4.85 2.58
N ALA A 215 -11.67 5.68 1.56
CA ALA A 215 -12.77 5.49 0.64
C ALA A 215 -12.67 4.13 -0.06
N SER A 216 -13.81 3.43 -0.17
CA SER A 216 -13.89 2.25 -1.01
C SER A 216 -13.69 2.63 -2.48
N VAL A 217 -12.95 1.80 -3.19
CA VAL A 217 -12.69 1.92 -4.63
C VAL A 217 -13.88 1.41 -5.44
N SER A 218 -14.64 0.47 -4.88
CA SER A 218 -15.77 -0.16 -5.57
C SER A 218 -16.91 -0.45 -4.60
N SER A 219 -18.13 -0.05 -4.96
CA SER A 219 -19.33 -0.43 -4.22
C SER A 219 -19.55 -1.94 -4.17
N LYS A 220 -19.05 -2.68 -5.18
CA LYS A 220 -19.15 -4.15 -5.28
C LYS A 220 -18.12 -4.89 -4.44
N LEU A 221 -17.01 -4.22 -4.10
CA LEU A 221 -15.97 -4.75 -3.21
C LEU A 221 -15.57 -3.69 -2.17
N PRO A 222 -16.41 -3.43 -1.15
CA PRO A 222 -16.16 -2.38 -0.15
C PRO A 222 -14.85 -2.51 0.61
N ALA A 223 -14.32 -3.73 0.70
CA ALA A 223 -13.04 -4.01 1.35
C ALA A 223 -11.83 -3.49 0.56
N LEU A 224 -11.96 -3.24 -0.75
CA LEU A 224 -10.88 -2.67 -1.56
C LEU A 224 -10.89 -1.16 -1.44
N ARG A 225 -9.82 -0.59 -0.88
CA ARG A 225 -9.72 0.82 -0.54
C ARG A 225 -8.49 1.46 -1.16
N VAL A 226 -8.49 2.79 -1.24
CA VAL A 226 -7.27 3.55 -1.56
C VAL A 226 -6.31 3.39 -0.38
N ALA A 227 -5.08 2.96 -0.63
CA ALA A 227 -4.12 2.78 0.45
C ALA A 227 -3.73 4.14 1.02
N ASN A 228 -3.70 4.30 2.34
CA ASN A 228 -3.23 5.55 2.93
C ASN A 228 -1.75 5.47 3.30
N MET A 229 -1.40 4.54 4.17
CA MET A 229 -0.13 4.54 4.87
C MET A 229 0.29 3.08 5.16
N PRO A 230 0.74 2.34 4.14
CA PRO A 230 1.32 1.03 4.38
C PRO A 230 2.69 1.21 5.05
N ILE A 231 2.72 1.06 6.37
CA ILE A 231 3.93 1.23 7.19
C ILE A 231 4.94 0.08 6.94
N CYS A 232 4.49 -1.04 6.38
CA CYS A 232 5.30 -2.24 6.19
C CYS A 232 5.14 -2.83 4.78
N LEU A 233 6.12 -3.62 4.36
CA LEU A 233 6.18 -4.30 3.05
C LEU A 233 6.15 -5.82 3.18
N HIS A 234 5.49 -6.35 4.22
CA HIS A 234 5.43 -7.80 4.45
C HIS A 234 4.67 -8.54 3.34
N ALA A 235 3.65 -7.91 2.76
CA ALA A 235 2.89 -8.46 1.65
C ALA A 235 2.33 -7.34 0.79
N HIS A 236 2.94 -7.13 -0.37
CA HIS A 236 2.49 -6.13 -1.34
C HIS A 236 2.67 -6.62 -2.76
N ALA A 237 1.80 -6.15 -3.65
CA ALA A 237 1.92 -6.35 -5.07
C ALA A 237 2.30 -5.04 -5.76
N VAL A 238 2.98 -5.16 -6.90
CA VAL A 238 3.39 -4.05 -7.73
C VAL A 238 3.07 -4.35 -9.19
N SER A 239 2.52 -3.37 -9.90
CA SER A 239 2.31 -3.47 -11.34
C SER A 239 3.61 -3.17 -12.08
N PHE A 240 3.72 -3.57 -13.35
CA PHE A 240 4.86 -3.20 -14.19
C PHE A 240 5.13 -1.69 -14.19
N LYS A 241 4.06 -0.88 -14.27
CA LYS A 241 4.14 0.59 -14.22
C LYS A 241 4.63 1.08 -12.87
N GLY A 242 4.12 0.51 -11.77
CA GLY A 242 4.55 0.82 -10.42
C GLY A 242 6.05 0.54 -10.23
N ALA A 243 6.51 -0.65 -10.64
CA ALA A 243 7.92 -1.03 -10.57
C ALA A 243 8.81 -0.06 -11.39
N ALA A 244 8.37 0.33 -12.59
CA ALA A 244 9.05 1.33 -13.40
C ALA A 244 9.19 2.69 -12.71
N ARG A 245 8.13 3.17 -12.05
CA ARG A 245 8.17 4.43 -11.31
C ARG A 245 9.05 4.34 -10.07
N ILE A 246 8.98 3.24 -9.32
CA ILE A 246 9.81 3.03 -8.14
C ILE A 246 11.29 3.04 -8.53
N VAL A 247 11.70 2.23 -9.53
CA VAL A 247 13.10 2.18 -9.98
C VAL A 247 13.57 3.52 -10.55
N LYS A 248 12.69 4.26 -11.23
CA LYS A 248 13.03 5.59 -11.78
C LYS A 248 13.28 6.64 -10.69
N HIS A 249 12.50 6.61 -9.61
CA HIS A 249 12.46 7.70 -8.63
C HIS A 249 13.20 7.40 -7.33
N LEU A 250 13.41 6.13 -6.99
CA LEU A 250 14.16 5.74 -5.80
C LEU A 250 15.60 5.37 -6.18
N ARG A 251 16.50 5.64 -5.25
CA ARG A 251 17.89 5.20 -5.28
C ARG A 251 18.16 4.39 -4.02
N PRO A 252 19.14 3.46 -4.02
CA PRO A 252 19.69 2.89 -2.79
C PRO A 252 19.88 3.97 -1.73
N SER A 253 19.26 3.77 -0.56
CA SER A 253 19.20 4.74 0.53
C SER A 253 19.24 4.00 1.86
N SER A 254 19.68 4.68 2.92
CA SER A 254 19.54 4.21 4.31
C SER A 254 18.12 4.39 4.86
N GLU A 255 17.23 5.04 4.11
CA GLU A 255 15.82 5.16 4.46
C GLU A 255 15.12 3.79 4.41
N ILE A 256 14.08 3.60 5.24
CA ILE A 256 13.21 2.43 5.17
C ILE A 256 12.39 2.47 3.86
N MET A 257 12.41 1.39 3.07
CA MET A 257 11.75 1.28 1.76
C MET A 257 10.27 1.70 1.77
N ALA A 258 9.53 1.33 2.82
CA ALA A 258 8.14 1.73 3.00
C ALA A 258 7.97 3.26 3.04
N MET A 259 8.83 3.97 3.78
CA MET A 259 8.78 5.44 3.90
C MET A 259 9.07 6.11 2.56
N ALA A 260 10.06 5.62 1.82
CA ALA A 260 10.40 6.14 0.50
C ALA A 260 9.23 5.96 -0.50
N ILE A 261 8.55 4.81 -0.46
CA ILE A 261 7.35 4.55 -1.27
C ILE A 261 6.20 5.48 -0.87
N MET A 262 5.97 5.71 0.42
CA MET A 262 4.95 6.65 0.88
C MET A 262 5.21 8.08 0.37
N ARG A 263 6.47 8.54 0.36
CA ARG A 263 6.82 9.85 -0.22
C ARG A 263 6.51 9.93 -1.72
N LEU A 264 6.66 8.84 -2.48
CA LEU A 264 6.25 8.81 -3.89
C LEU A 264 4.73 8.96 -4.02
N LYS A 265 3.97 8.30 -3.15
CA LYS A 265 2.51 8.42 -3.10
C LYS A 265 2.06 9.85 -2.78
N GLU A 266 2.64 10.47 -1.76
CA GLU A 266 2.34 11.85 -1.36
C GLU A 266 2.58 12.85 -2.49
N ARG A 267 3.58 12.57 -3.35
CA ARG A 267 3.87 13.36 -4.55
C ARG A 267 2.96 13.04 -5.74
N GLY A 268 1.96 12.17 -5.58
CA GLY A 268 1.07 11.73 -6.65
C GLY A 268 1.75 10.84 -7.70
N LEU A 269 2.90 10.24 -7.40
CA LEU A 269 3.66 9.41 -8.34
C LEU A 269 3.20 7.94 -8.33
N LEU A 270 2.48 7.48 -7.30
CA LEU A 270 1.97 6.11 -7.20
C LEU A 270 0.49 6.09 -6.81
N HIS A 271 -0.30 5.31 -7.54
CA HIS A 271 -1.65 4.92 -7.13
C HIS A 271 -1.58 3.62 -6.32
N MET A 272 -1.93 3.73 -5.04
CA MET A 272 -1.79 2.64 -4.09
C MET A 272 -3.17 2.24 -3.56
N TYR A 273 -3.39 0.94 -3.43
CA TYR A 273 -4.64 0.35 -2.93
C TYR A 273 -4.37 -0.66 -1.83
N SER A 274 -5.32 -0.89 -0.94
CA SER A 274 -5.21 -1.81 0.19
C SER A 274 -6.50 -2.60 0.36
N LEU A 275 -6.42 -3.72 1.07
CA LEU A 275 -7.61 -4.33 1.66
C LEU A 275 -7.82 -3.77 3.06
N ASP A 276 -9.08 -3.49 3.40
CA ASP A 276 -9.52 -3.16 4.77
C ASP A 276 -9.00 -4.16 5.79
N THR A 277 -9.27 -5.44 5.53
CA THR A 277 -8.86 -6.54 6.38
C THR A 277 -7.70 -7.27 5.71
N PRO A 278 -6.52 -7.33 6.35
CA PRO A 278 -5.36 -7.96 5.76
C PRO A 278 -5.59 -9.46 5.60
N VAL A 279 -5.29 -10.00 4.42
CA VAL A 279 -5.39 -11.42 4.09
C VAL A 279 -4.04 -12.12 4.08
N PHE A 280 -2.99 -11.30 4.17
CA PHE A 280 -1.64 -11.71 4.54
C PHE A 280 -1.31 -11.03 5.87
N THR A 281 -1.03 -11.82 6.91
CA THR A 281 -0.76 -11.30 8.25
C THR A 281 0.66 -11.64 8.66
N PRO A 282 1.48 -10.65 9.09
CA PRO A 282 2.81 -10.93 9.59
C PRO A 282 2.74 -11.80 10.83
N ARG A 283 3.58 -12.83 10.91
CA ARG A 283 3.76 -13.61 12.13
C ARG A 283 4.61 -12.82 13.10
N LEU A 284 4.07 -12.62 14.29
CA LEU A 284 4.86 -12.15 15.42
C LEU A 284 5.87 -13.24 15.78
N GLY A 285 7.15 -12.88 15.85
CA GLY A 285 8.19 -13.81 16.28
C GLY A 285 7.88 -14.36 17.68
N THR A 286 8.33 -15.57 18.00
CA THR A 286 8.07 -16.20 19.32
C THR A 286 8.58 -15.36 20.50
N ASP A 287 9.63 -14.56 20.28
CA ASP A 287 10.19 -13.68 21.31
C ASP A 287 9.36 -12.39 21.48
N GLU A 288 8.76 -11.90 20.41
CA GLU A 288 7.80 -10.78 20.41
C GLU A 288 6.49 -11.21 21.06
N ALA A 289 6.00 -12.40 20.72
CA ALA A 289 4.78 -12.99 21.30
C ALA A 289 4.89 -13.10 22.83
N LYS A 290 6.07 -13.47 23.36
CA LYS A 290 6.34 -13.49 24.81
C LYS A 290 6.34 -12.10 25.45
N LYS A 291 6.63 -11.02 24.71
CA LYS A 291 6.57 -9.64 25.21
C LYS A 291 5.15 -9.06 25.15
N GLN A 292 4.32 -9.52 24.22
CA GLN A 292 2.97 -9.00 24.00
C GLN A 292 1.90 -9.58 24.93
N ASP A 293 2.23 -10.58 25.76
CA ASP A 293 1.39 -11.04 26.87
C ASP A 293 1.23 -10.02 28.02
N ARG A 294 1.78 -8.80 27.88
CA ARG A 294 1.39 -7.68 28.74
C ARG A 294 0.02 -7.17 28.28
N PRO A 295 -1.01 -7.12 29.15
CA PRO A 295 -2.37 -6.81 28.76
C PRO A 295 -2.49 -5.33 28.37
N ALA A 296 -2.18 -5.01 27.11
CA ALA A 296 -2.62 -3.78 26.48
C ALA A 296 -4.08 -3.99 26.09
N GLY A 297 -4.96 -3.13 26.58
CA GLY A 297 -6.42 -3.18 26.39
C GLY A 297 -6.92 -2.97 24.95
N ASN A 298 -6.25 -3.55 23.95
CA ASN A 298 -6.79 -3.68 22.61
C ASN A 298 -7.84 -4.78 22.62
N LYS A 299 -9.10 -4.34 22.52
CA LYS A 299 -10.24 -5.18 22.19
C LYS A 299 -9.82 -6.14 21.07
N ARG A 300 -9.99 -7.45 21.29
CA ARG A 300 -9.91 -8.44 20.21
C ARG A 300 -10.72 -7.90 19.04
N LEU A 301 -10.12 -7.87 17.85
CA LEU A 301 -10.88 -7.76 16.59
C LEU A 301 -11.80 -8.98 16.55
N ALA A 302 -12.98 -8.82 17.13
CA ALA A 302 -14.08 -9.73 16.94
C ALA A 302 -14.47 -9.57 15.48
N VAL A 303 -14.61 -10.70 14.79
CA VAL A 303 -15.01 -10.84 13.38
C VAL A 303 -13.79 -10.94 12.43
N SER A 304 -13.45 -12.19 12.07
CA SER A 304 -12.56 -12.57 10.96
C SER A 304 -13.10 -12.01 9.63
N ALA A 305 -12.21 -11.70 8.68
CA ALA A 305 -12.53 -11.34 7.28
C ALA A 305 -13.63 -12.23 6.66
N ILE A 306 -13.71 -13.49 7.11
CA ILE A 306 -14.70 -14.49 6.72
C ILE A 306 -16.14 -14.01 6.96
N ASN A 307 -16.44 -13.35 8.07
CA ASN A 307 -17.81 -12.92 8.37
C ASN A 307 -18.24 -11.73 7.50
N HIS A 308 -17.30 -10.88 7.06
CA HIS A 308 -17.60 -9.82 6.09
C HIS A 308 -17.76 -10.36 4.66
N LEU A 309 -17.07 -11.46 4.31
CA LEU A 309 -17.17 -12.12 3.00
C LEU A 309 -18.34 -13.12 2.91
N ALA A 310 -18.74 -13.76 4.01
CA ALA A 310 -19.88 -14.68 4.03
C ALA A 310 -21.21 -13.97 3.79
N VAL A 311 -21.33 -12.71 4.22
CA VAL A 311 -22.48 -11.83 3.89
C VAL A 311 -22.59 -11.57 2.38
N TRP A 312 -21.47 -11.64 1.64
CA TRP A 312 -21.44 -11.38 0.20
C TRP A 312 -21.95 -12.55 -0.64
N GLN A 313 -21.82 -13.79 -0.17
CA GLN A 313 -22.27 -14.99 -0.91
C GLN A 313 -23.79 -15.28 -0.77
N GLY A 314 -24.50 -14.56 0.11
CA GLY A 314 -25.92 -14.80 0.41
C GLY A 314 -26.95 -13.92 -0.31
N SER A 315 -26.55 -12.81 -0.96
CA SER A 315 -27.50 -11.79 -1.44
C SER A 315 -27.73 -11.76 -2.95
N SER A 316 -27.41 -12.83 -3.68
CA SER A 316 -27.75 -12.97 -5.10
C SER A 316 -28.86 -14.00 -5.31
N THR A 317 -29.95 -13.91 -4.54
CA THR A 317 -31.26 -14.45 -4.93
C THR A 317 -32.37 -13.60 -4.31
N LYS A 318 -32.80 -12.57 -5.03
CA LYS A 318 -34.19 -12.11 -5.20
C LYS A 318 -34.23 -10.87 -6.09
#